data_AF-A0A255PM31-F1
#
_entry.id   AF-A0A255PM31-F1
#
_cell.length_a   1.000
_cell.length_b   1.000
_cell.length_c   1.000
_cell.angle_alpha   90.00
_cell.angle_beta   90.00
_cell.angle_gamma   90.00
#
_symmetry.space_group_name_H-M   'P 1'
#
loop_
_entity.id
_entity.type
_entity.pdbx_description
1 polymer ?
#
loop_
_entity_poly.entity_id
_entity_poly.type
_entity_poly.pdbx_seq_one_letter_code
_entity_poly.pdbx_strand_id
1 'polypeptide(L)' 'MSGKSYAQLFAERPLMTLRVSRDSARTWDSAQAVFATDDLPPLVTSAWPPCECRRCSGPGKRSDR' A
#
# COMPACT_ATOMS: atom_id res chain seq x y z
N MET A 1 -11.88 37.26 4.49
CA MET A 1 -12.30 35.89 4.12
C MET A 1 -11.07 34.98 4.19
N SER A 2 -10.92 34.20 5.26
CA SER A 2 -9.75 33.33 5.43
C SER A 2 -9.95 32.03 4.67
N GLY A 3 -9.49 31.98 3.42
CA GLY A 3 -9.43 30.74 2.65
C GLY A 3 -8.36 29.85 3.25
N LYS A 4 -8.75 28.83 4.04
CA LYS A 4 -7.82 27.77 4.42
C LYS A 4 -7.30 27.12 3.13
N SER A 5 -5.99 26.94 3.03
CA SER A 5 -5.42 26.27 1.86
C SER A 5 -5.95 24.84 1.78
N TYR A 6 -6.07 24.28 0.57
CA TYR A 6 -6.48 22.89 0.40
C TYR A 6 -5.62 21.93 1.24
N ALA A 7 -4.32 22.21 1.39
CA ALA A 7 -3.42 21.44 2.24
C ALA A 7 -3.86 21.43 3.73
N GLN A 8 -4.28 22.57 4.28
CA GLN A 8 -4.77 22.66 5.66
C GLN A 8 -6.14 21.98 5.87
N LEU A 9 -6.97 21.87 4.84
CA LEU A 9 -8.26 21.17 4.93
C LEU A 9 -8.10 19.65 4.98
N PHE A 10 -6.98 19.12 4.48
CA PHE A 10 -6.73 17.68 4.41
C PHE A 10 -5.70 17.17 5.42
N ALA A 11 -5.00 18.05 6.13
CA ALA A 11 -4.02 17.63 7.15
C ALA A 11 -4.65 16.75 8.24
N GLU A 12 -5.84 17.12 8.74
CA GLU A 12 -6.52 16.42 9.85
C GLU A 12 -7.48 15.32 9.40
N ARG A 13 -7.65 15.12 8.09
CA ARG A 13 -8.56 14.10 7.54
C ARG A 13 -7.74 12.99 6.91
N PRO A 14 -8.03 11.71 7.21
CA PRO A 14 -7.34 10.63 6.53
C PRO A 14 -7.64 10.71 5.03
N LEU A 15 -6.59 10.71 4.21
CA LEU A 15 -6.69 10.68 2.76
C LEU A 15 -7.13 9.29 2.29
N MET A 16 -6.68 8.26 2.99
CA MET A 16 -6.95 6.86 2.69
C MET A 16 -7.03 6.04 3.97
N THR A 17 -7.82 4.98 3.93
CA THR A 17 -7.75 3.89 4.91
C THR A 17 -7.36 2.61 4.18
N LEU A 18 -6.36 1.90 4.72
CA LEU A 18 -5.84 0.65 4.16
C LEU A 18 -6.08 -0.48 5.17
N ARG A 19 -6.37 -1.66 4.64
CA ARG A 19 -6.27 -2.93 5.37
C ARG A 19 -5.44 -3.87 4.51
N VAL A 20 -4.54 -4.62 5.13
CA VAL A 20 -3.68 -5.57 4.43
C VAL A 20 -4.12 -6.99 4.78
N SER A 21 -4.24 -7.83 3.77
CA SER A 21 -4.37 -9.27 3.95
C SER A 21 -3.09 -9.94 3.49
N ARG A 22 -2.58 -10.86 4.32
CA ARG A 22 -1.39 -11.65 4.02
C ARG A 22 -1.70 -13.11 3.71
N ASP A 23 -2.99 -13.47 3.72
CA ASP A 23 -3.46 -14.85 3.63
C ASP A 23 -4.55 -15.05 2.57
N SER A 24 -4.48 -14.26 1.50
CA SER A 24 -5.43 -14.28 0.37
C SER A 24 -6.84 -13.84 0.76
N ALA A 25 -6.95 -12.70 1.42
CA ALA A 25 -8.19 -12.05 1.84
C ALA A 25 -9.03 -12.86 2.85
N ARG A 26 -8.45 -13.87 3.51
CA ARG A 26 -9.13 -14.65 4.55
C ARG A 26 -9.20 -13.87 5.84
N THR A 27 -8.10 -13.22 6.21
CA THR A 27 -8.02 -12.29 7.33
C THR A 27 -7.42 -10.97 6.88
N TRP A 28 -7.72 -9.94 7.65
CA TRP A 28 -7.32 -8.57 7.38
C TRP A 28 -6.80 -7.96 8.67
N ASP A 29 -5.65 -7.30 8.57
CA ASP A 29 -5.10 -6.51 9.66
C ASP A 29 -6.06 -5.36 10.04
N SER A 30 -5.74 -4.67 11.13
CA SER A 30 -6.46 -3.46 11.55
C SER A 30 -6.43 -2.39 10.46
N ALA A 31 -7.46 -1.54 10.44
CA ALA A 31 -7.49 -0.41 9.51
C ALA A 31 -6.41 0.60 9.87
N GLN A 32 -5.53 0.89 8.91
CA GLN A 32 -4.52 1.93 9.01
C GLN A 32 -5.02 3.17 8.25
N ALA A 33 -5.08 4.30 8.93
CA ALA A 33 -5.35 5.59 8.31
C ALA A 33 -4.04 6.20 7.78
N VAL A 34 -4.08 6.78 6.58
CA VAL A 34 -2.97 7.49 5.96
C VAL A 34 -3.35 8.98 5.84
N PHE A 35 -2.49 9.85 6.35
CA PHE A 35 -2.70 11.29 6.38
C PHE A 35 -1.74 12.00 5.45
N ALA A 36 -2.09 13.23 5.05
CA ALA A 36 -1.24 14.07 4.20
C ALA A 36 0.10 14.44 4.87
N THR A 37 0.17 14.35 6.19
CA THR A 37 1.32 14.74 7.01
C THR A 37 2.22 13.56 7.39
N ASP A 38 1.89 12.33 6.95
CA ASP A 38 2.71 11.16 7.27
C ASP A 38 4.07 11.26 6.57
N ASP A 39 5.15 11.13 7.34
CA ASP A 39 6.53 11.10 6.83
C ASP A 39 6.87 9.67 6.37
N LEU A 40 6.38 9.31 5.19
CA LEU A 40 6.59 7.99 4.61
C LEU A 40 7.93 7.96 3.86
N PRO A 41 8.75 6.91 4.06
CA PRO A 41 9.96 6.75 3.28
C PRO A 41 9.61 6.70 1.79
N PRO A 42 10.43 7.31 0.91
CA PRO A 42 10.21 7.21 -0.53
C PRO A 42 10.16 5.74 -0.93
N LEU A 43 9.32 5.41 -1.92
CA LEU A 43 9.34 4.09 -2.54
C LEU A 43 10.70 3.87 -3.19
N VAL A 44 11.65 3.32 -2.42
CA VAL A 44 13.04 3.09 -2.81
C VAL A 44 13.14 2.03 -3.91
N THR A 45 12.11 1.21 -4.09
CA THR A 45 12.00 0.30 -5.22
C THR A 45 10.53 0.17 -5.63
N SER A 46 10.25 0.18 -6.92
CA SER A 46 8.99 -0.35 -7.48
C SER A 46 9.07 -1.87 -7.70
N ALA A 47 10.17 -2.51 -7.27
CA ALA A 47 10.37 -3.94 -7.41
C ALA A 47 9.50 -4.65 -6.37
N TRP A 48 8.32 -5.07 -6.82
CA TRP A 48 7.52 -5.99 -6.03
C TRP A 48 8.35 -7.26 -5.78
N PRO A 49 8.43 -7.78 -4.54
CA PRO A 49 9.15 -9.02 -4.30
C PRO A 49 8.56 -10.11 -5.22
N PRO A 50 9.39 -10.95 -5.85
CA PRO A 50 8.88 -12.01 -6.70
C PRO A 50 7.93 -12.86 -5.88
N CYS A 51 6.75 -13.14 -6.43
CA CYS A 51 5.75 -13.93 -5.71
C CYS A 51 6.34 -15.30 -5.35
N GLU A 52 6.46 -15.58 -4.05
CA GLU A 52 7.06 -16.83 -3.54
C GLU A 52 6.07 -18.01 -3.49
N CYS A 53 4.81 -17.79 -3.88
CA CYS A 53 3.81 -18.85 -3.84
C CYS A 53 4.19 -20.02 -4.76
N ARG A 54 3.76 -21.25 -4.42
CA ARG A 54 4.06 -22.46 -5.22
C ARG A 54 3.75 -22.34 -6.72
N ARG A 55 2.77 -21.52 -7.11
CA ARG A 55 2.44 -21.28 -8.53
C ARG A 55 3.52 -20.48 -9.25
N CYS A 56 4.16 -19.55 -8.56
CA CYS A 56 5.16 -18.63 -9.10
C CYS A 56 6.60 -19.10 -8.84
N SER A 57 6.87 -19.83 -7.75
CA SER A 57 8.20 -20.35 -7.39
C SER A 57 8.42 -21.84 -7.76
N GLY A 58 7.39 -22.54 -8.24
CA GLY A 58 7.48 -23.95 -8.61
C GLY A 58 8.14 -24.21 -9.99
N PRO A 59 8.48 -25.48 -10.30
CA PRO A 59 9.20 -25.90 -11.52
C PRO A 59 8.40 -25.70 -12.83
N GLY A 60 7.23 -25.07 -12.77
CA GLY A 60 6.37 -24.75 -13.91
C GLY A 60 6.58 -23.35 -14.49
N LYS A 61 7.61 -22.59 -14.08
CA LYS A 61 8.00 -21.37 -14.81
C LYS A 61 8.50 -21.78 -16.20
N ARG A 62 7.59 -21.88 -17.18
CA ARG A 62 7.98 -21.58 -18.56
C ARG A 62 8.43 -20.13 -18.54
N SER A 63 9.75 -19.96 -18.56
CA SER A 63 10.36 -18.79 -19.16
C SER A 63 9.76 -18.68 -20.55
N ASP A 64 8.92 -17.68 -20.78
CA ASP A 64 8.65 -17.23 -22.13
C ASP A 64 8.64 -15.70 -22.11
N ARG A 65 9.71 -15.18 -22.72
CA ARG A 65 10.02 -13.79 -23.12
C ARG A 65 10.05 -12.68 -22.06
#